data_AF-A0A1N6J3N5-F1
#
_entry.id   AF-A0A1N6J3N5-F1
#
_cell.length_a   1.000
_cell.length_b   1.000
_cell.length_c   1.000
_cell.angle_alpha   90.00
_cell.angle_beta   90.00
_cell.angle_gamma   90.00
#
_symmetry.space_group_name_H-M   'P 1'
#
loop_
_entity.id
_entity.type
_entity.pdbx_description
1 polymer ?
#
loop_
_entity_poly.entity_id
_entity_poly.type
_entity_poly.pdbx_seq_one_letter_code
_entity_poly.pdbx_strand_id
1 'polypeptide(L)'
;MASDAVADVDRVAEPARCREFVLSDGMILIAGTALFLSMGSYLFAFLIEMLVSLGQKAAENRAEFLSHWPSFWKAIRYSFVNSLSYSVQILGNFLVSLMFAFFILRWKRPRPPLRLMLRQPGTVAVIAVLFGGLWIVGFLDYLFYPTIDNRLAVCLGTGGTVTVAWAVLALSRQWQAEPGWIDRMGRGLGVAAIVYMMLGILQHVVIPMVW
;
A
#
# COMPACT_ATOMS: atom_id res chain seq x y z
N MET A 1 -23.07 15.87 55.69
CA MET A 1 -21.93 15.28 54.96
C MET A 1 -22.40 14.38 53.80
N ALA A 2 -23.36 14.82 52.97
CA ALA A 2 -23.93 13.98 51.90
C ALA A 2 -24.39 14.81 50.67
N SER A 3 -23.61 15.83 50.27
CA SER A 3 -24.03 16.77 49.21
C SER A 3 -23.06 16.91 48.02
N ASP A 4 -21.89 16.27 48.02
CA ASP A 4 -20.88 16.51 46.98
C ASP A 4 -20.85 15.47 45.85
N ALA A 5 -21.78 14.49 45.85
CA ALA A 5 -21.73 13.33 44.94
C ALA A 5 -22.48 13.52 43.60
N VAL A 6 -23.16 14.65 43.35
CA VAL A 6 -24.08 14.81 42.20
C VAL A 6 -23.49 15.67 41.07
N ALA A 7 -22.33 16.29 41.24
CA ALA A 7 -21.81 17.28 40.28
C ALA A 7 -20.92 16.72 39.14
N ASP A 8 -20.65 15.42 39.05
CA ASP A 8 -19.71 14.85 38.06
C ASP A 8 -20.38 14.12 36.88
N VAL A 9 -21.72 14.14 36.78
CA VAL A 9 -22.47 13.38 35.76
C VAL A 9 -22.57 14.12 34.41
N ASP A 10 -22.36 15.44 34.37
CA ASP A 10 -22.54 16.26 33.16
C ASP A 10 -21.22 16.73 32.51
N ARG A 11 -20.09 16.06 32.77
CA ARG A 11 -18.92 16.18 31.88
C ARG A 11 -19.23 15.45 30.58
N VAL A 12 -20.04 16.09 29.73
CA VAL A 12 -20.18 15.76 28.32
C VAL A 12 -18.77 15.64 27.77
N ALA A 13 -18.34 14.41 27.48
CA ALA A 13 -17.00 14.15 26.98
C ALA A 13 -16.80 15.04 25.75
N GLU A 14 -15.94 16.04 25.87
CA GLU A 14 -15.67 16.96 24.77
C GLU A 14 -15.32 16.11 23.54
N PRO A 15 -15.99 16.33 22.40
CA PRO A 15 -15.73 15.55 21.22
C PRO A 15 -14.24 15.60 20.92
N ALA A 16 -13.59 14.44 20.88
CA ALA A 16 -12.14 14.34 20.75
C ALA A 16 -11.68 15.20 19.57
N ARG A 17 -10.97 16.30 19.87
CA ARG A 17 -10.52 17.25 18.86
C ARG A 17 -9.70 16.50 17.81
N CYS A 18 -10.13 16.57 16.56
CA CYS A 18 -9.35 16.06 15.45
C CYS A 18 -8.00 16.78 15.43
N ARG A 19 -6.91 16.03 15.26
CA ARG A 19 -5.59 16.61 15.09
C ARG A 19 -5.53 17.42 13.79
N GLU A 20 -5.14 18.68 13.91
CA GLU A 20 -4.86 19.54 12.77
C GLU A 20 -3.56 19.11 12.07
N PHE A 21 -3.49 19.33 10.77
CA PHE A 21 -2.27 19.09 10.01
C PHE A 21 -1.24 20.18 10.36
N VAL A 22 -0.09 19.77 10.91
CA VAL A 22 0.98 20.69 11.28
C VAL A 22 2.20 20.51 10.37
N LEU A 23 3.08 21.51 10.30
CA LEU A 23 4.30 21.49 9.47
C LEU A 23 5.14 20.21 9.68
N SER A 24 5.25 19.75 10.93
CA SER A 24 6.00 18.54 11.25
C SER A 24 5.44 17.27 10.59
N ASP A 25 4.17 17.28 10.21
CA ASP A 25 3.51 16.15 9.57
C ASP A 25 3.88 16.11 8.09
N GLY A 26 3.90 17.28 7.45
CA GLY A 26 4.45 17.44 6.10
C GLY A 26 5.90 16.99 6.02
N MET A 27 6.74 17.34 7.00
CA MET A 27 8.14 16.90 7.04
C MET A 27 8.29 15.37 7.09
N ILE A 28 7.43 14.67 7.84
CA ILE A 28 7.45 13.20 7.94
C ILE A 28 7.02 12.56 6.61
N LEU A 29 6.01 13.12 5.94
CA LEU A 29 5.59 12.65 4.61
C LEU A 29 6.66 12.87 3.54
N ILE A 30 7.34 14.02 3.58
CA ILE A 30 8.50 14.30 2.71
C ILE A 30 9.62 13.29 2.99
N ALA A 31 9.95 13.02 4.25
CA ALA A 31 10.95 12.03 4.60
C ALA A 31 10.58 10.62 4.12
N GLY A 32 9.32 10.20 4.25
CA GLY A 32 8.82 8.94 3.70
C GLY A 32 8.93 8.88 2.17
N THR A 33 8.65 9.99 1.48
CA THR A 33 8.79 10.06 0.02
C THR A 33 10.26 10.00 -0.40
N ALA A 34 11.15 10.70 0.31
CA ALA A 34 12.59 10.67 0.07
C ALA A 34 13.19 9.26 0.30
N LEU A 35 12.73 8.56 1.36
CA LEU A 35 13.13 7.17 1.61
C LEU A 35 12.71 6.26 0.45
N PHE A 36 11.49 6.43 -0.05
CA PHE A 36 11.02 5.71 -1.25
C PHE A 36 11.91 5.99 -2.47
N LEU A 37 12.19 7.26 -2.77
CA LEU A 37 13.03 7.63 -3.91
C LEU A 37 14.45 7.07 -3.78
N SER A 38 15.00 7.05 -2.56
CA SER A 38 16.31 6.49 -2.29
C SER A 38 16.32 4.97 -2.49
N MET A 39 15.41 4.24 -1.83
CA MET A 39 15.33 2.77 -1.92
C MET A 39 14.89 2.28 -3.31
N GLY A 40 14.03 3.04 -4.00
CA GLY A 40 13.46 2.68 -5.30
C GLY A 40 14.26 3.18 -6.51
N SER A 41 15.33 3.95 -6.30
CA SER A 41 16.12 4.57 -7.38
C SER A 41 16.57 3.58 -8.46
N TYR A 42 17.00 2.38 -8.07
CA TYR A 42 17.40 1.33 -9.00
C TYR A 42 16.22 0.83 -9.86
N LEU A 43 15.03 0.68 -9.28
CA LEU A 43 13.83 0.26 -10.01
C LEU A 43 13.40 1.31 -11.02
N PHE A 44 13.52 2.59 -10.69
CA PHE A 44 13.25 3.67 -11.63
C PHE A 44 14.19 3.63 -12.84
N ALA A 45 15.49 3.41 -12.62
CA ALA A 45 16.44 3.26 -13.71
C ALA A 45 16.06 2.09 -14.63
N PHE A 46 15.74 0.92 -14.06
CA PHE A 46 15.27 -0.23 -14.84
C PHE A 46 13.94 0.04 -15.56
N LEU A 47 12.98 0.72 -14.94
CA LEU A 47 11.74 1.09 -15.59
C LEU A 47 12.00 2.00 -16.80
N ILE A 48 12.86 3.01 -16.66
CA ILE A 48 13.23 3.90 -17.76
C ILE A 48 13.87 3.10 -18.90
N GLU A 49 14.82 2.20 -18.59
CA GLU A 49 15.45 1.34 -19.59
C GLU A 49 14.43 0.46 -20.33
N MET A 50 13.48 -0.14 -19.60
CA MET A 50 12.43 -0.96 -20.20
C MET A 50 11.45 -0.13 -21.05
N LEU A 51 11.12 1.10 -20.65
CA LEU A 51 10.28 2.01 -21.42
C LEU A 51 10.99 2.48 -22.71
N VAL A 52 12.29 2.78 -22.63
CA VAL A 52 13.10 3.12 -23.82
C VAL A 52 13.17 1.93 -24.77
N SER A 53 13.46 0.73 -24.26
CA SER A 53 13.47 -0.51 -25.04
C SER A 53 12.11 -0.78 -25.70
N LEU A 54 11.02 -0.56 -24.97
CA LEU A 54 9.65 -0.69 -25.48
C LEU A 54 9.40 0.29 -26.63
N GLY A 55 9.79 1.56 -26.47
CA GLY A 55 9.66 2.60 -27.50
C GLY A 55 10.46 2.29 -28.77
N GLN A 56 11.70 1.83 -28.61
CA GLN A 56 12.56 1.44 -29.73
C GLN A 56 11.95 0.28 -30.53
N LYS A 57 11.55 -0.80 -29.85
CA LYS A 57 10.91 -1.95 -30.51
C LYS A 57 9.59 -1.58 -31.18
N ALA A 58 8.78 -0.74 -30.54
CA ALA A 58 7.54 -0.26 -31.12
C ALA A 58 7.80 0.58 -32.39
N ALA A 59 8.85 1.41 -32.40
CA ALA A 59 9.24 2.20 -33.56
C ALA A 59 9.77 1.32 -34.71
N GLU A 60 10.60 0.33 -34.42
CA GLU A 60 11.14 -0.64 -35.40
C GLU A 60 10.02 -1.45 -36.07
N ASN A 61 9.02 -1.86 -35.29
CA ASN A 61 7.92 -2.71 -35.77
C ASN A 61 6.65 -1.91 -36.13
N ARG A 62 6.74 -0.58 -36.26
CA ARG A 62 5.56 0.29 -36.48
C ARG A 62 4.74 -0.06 -37.73
N ALA A 63 5.39 -0.59 -38.77
CA ALA A 63 4.72 -0.99 -40.00
C ALA A 63 3.87 -2.26 -39.82
N GLU A 64 4.28 -3.13 -38.89
CA GLU A 64 3.55 -4.35 -38.52
C GLU A 64 2.33 -4.04 -37.65
N PHE A 65 2.29 -2.89 -36.97
CA PHE A 65 1.15 -2.49 -36.14
C PHE A 65 -0.18 -2.54 -36.89
N LEU A 66 -0.23 -1.96 -38.10
CA LEU A 66 -1.46 -1.91 -38.90
C LEU A 66 -1.69 -3.19 -39.71
N SER A 67 -0.61 -3.83 -40.16
CA SER A 67 -0.70 -4.95 -41.12
C SER A 67 -0.73 -6.32 -40.44
N HIS A 68 -0.03 -6.50 -39.32
CA HIS A 68 0.20 -7.77 -38.64
C HIS A 68 0.21 -7.56 -37.11
N TRP A 69 -0.93 -7.13 -36.57
CA TRP A 69 -1.12 -6.85 -35.15
C TRP A 69 -0.52 -7.90 -34.18
N PRO A 70 -0.67 -9.23 -34.39
CA PRO A 70 -0.09 -10.23 -33.49
C PRO A 70 1.45 -10.23 -33.46
N SER A 71 2.10 -9.99 -34.61
CA SER A 71 3.57 -9.94 -34.72
C SER A 71 4.14 -8.74 -33.97
N PHE A 72 3.49 -7.58 -34.12
CA PHE A 72 3.83 -6.37 -33.38
C PHE A 72 3.80 -6.62 -31.86
N TRP A 73 2.70 -7.18 -31.35
CA TRP A 73 2.59 -7.48 -29.91
C TRP A 73 3.61 -8.48 -29.43
N LYS A 74 3.91 -9.52 -30.23
CA LYS A 74 4.95 -10.49 -29.92
C LYS A 74 6.33 -9.81 -29.78
N ALA A 75 6.65 -8.84 -30.64
CA ALA A 75 7.91 -8.10 -30.61
C ALA A 75 8.06 -7.24 -29.35
N ILE A 76 6.99 -6.54 -28.93
CA ILE A 76 7.04 -5.62 -27.78
C ILE A 76 6.72 -6.28 -26.43
N ARG A 77 6.14 -7.50 -26.42
CA ARG A 77 5.59 -8.19 -25.24
C ARG A 77 6.56 -8.19 -24.05
N TYR A 78 7.79 -8.62 -24.25
CA TYR A 78 8.76 -8.77 -23.16
C TYR A 78 9.04 -7.43 -22.46
N SER A 79 9.30 -6.38 -23.23
CA SER A 79 9.58 -5.03 -22.69
C SER A 79 8.33 -4.44 -22.03
N PHE A 80 7.13 -4.69 -22.57
CA PHE A 80 5.86 -4.23 -22.00
C PHE A 80 5.57 -4.90 -20.64
N VAL A 81 5.64 -6.23 -20.58
CA VAL A 81 5.41 -7.00 -19.34
C VAL A 81 6.40 -6.60 -18.25
N ASN A 82 7.69 -6.45 -18.60
CA ASN A 82 8.70 -6.00 -17.63
C ASN A 82 8.43 -4.57 -17.15
N SER A 83 8.06 -3.65 -18.05
CA SER A 83 7.69 -2.28 -17.67
C SER A 83 6.52 -2.25 -16.69
N LEU A 84 5.48 -3.06 -16.95
CA LEU A 84 4.35 -3.21 -16.04
C LEU A 84 4.80 -3.76 -14.68
N SER A 85 5.65 -4.80 -14.70
CA SER A 85 6.17 -5.43 -13.49
C SER A 85 6.98 -4.47 -12.63
N TYR A 86 7.85 -3.65 -13.23
CA TYR A 86 8.63 -2.65 -12.49
C TYR A 86 7.75 -1.53 -11.97
N SER A 87 6.74 -1.11 -12.73
CA SER A 87 5.77 -0.10 -12.29
C SER A 87 5.01 -0.57 -11.05
N VAL A 88 4.57 -1.83 -11.04
CA VAL A 88 3.93 -2.46 -9.86
C VAL A 88 4.90 -2.48 -8.69
N GLN A 89 6.15 -2.92 -8.85
CA GLN A 89 7.14 -2.92 -7.77
C GLN A 89 7.42 -1.52 -7.19
N ILE A 90 7.54 -0.50 -8.05
CA ILE A 90 7.71 0.90 -7.64
C ILE A 90 6.52 1.36 -6.80
N LEU A 91 5.29 1.06 -7.25
CA LEU A 91 4.07 1.37 -6.49
C LEU A 91 4.06 0.70 -5.11
N GLY A 92 4.45 -0.58 -5.04
CA GLY A 92 4.55 -1.32 -3.78
C GLY A 92 5.54 -0.66 -2.80
N ASN A 93 6.74 -0.31 -3.27
CA ASN A 93 7.74 0.38 -2.45
C ASN A 93 7.28 1.75 -1.98
N PHE A 94 6.59 2.50 -2.85
CA PHE A 94 6.00 3.79 -2.48
C PHE A 94 4.96 3.64 -1.37
N LEU A 95 4.05 2.67 -1.51
CA LEU A 95 3.03 2.38 -0.51
C LEU A 95 3.64 1.99 0.83
N VAL A 96 4.62 1.08 0.86
CA VAL A 96 5.29 0.65 2.10
C VAL A 96 5.96 1.85 2.78
N SER A 97 6.68 2.68 2.03
CA SER A 97 7.35 3.86 2.59
C SER A 97 6.35 4.87 3.18
N LEU A 98 5.24 5.13 2.48
CA LEU A 98 4.17 5.97 3.02
C LEU A 98 3.53 5.34 4.27
N MET A 99 3.30 4.03 4.29
CA MET A 99 2.74 3.34 5.47
C MET A 99 3.67 3.50 6.69
N PHE A 100 5.00 3.43 6.52
CA PHE A 100 5.96 3.74 7.59
C PHE A 100 5.83 5.19 8.08
N ALA A 101 5.75 6.16 7.18
CA ALA A 101 5.55 7.57 7.53
C ALA A 101 4.23 7.76 8.32
N PHE A 102 3.14 7.13 7.88
CA PHE A 102 1.85 7.18 8.56
C PHE A 102 1.86 6.48 9.92
N PHE A 103 2.59 5.38 10.05
CA PHE A 103 2.78 4.71 11.34
C PHE A 103 3.46 5.64 12.35
N ILE A 104 4.52 6.34 11.93
CA ILE A 104 5.21 7.34 12.77
C ILE A 104 4.26 8.49 13.12
N LEU A 105 3.50 9.01 12.14
CA LEU A 105 2.53 10.09 12.37
C LEU A 105 1.49 9.71 13.43
N ARG A 106 1.01 8.46 13.41
CA ARG A 106 0.02 7.92 14.35
C ARG A 106 0.57 7.84 15.78
N TRP A 107 1.88 7.71 15.95
CA TRP A 107 2.53 7.62 17.25
C TRP A 107 2.77 8.98 17.91
N LYS A 108 2.65 10.09 17.15
CA LYS A 108 2.82 11.44 17.69
C LYS A 108 1.60 11.86 18.53
N ARG A 109 1.86 12.64 19.58
CA ARG A 109 0.81 13.20 20.46
C ARG A 109 -0.04 14.24 19.69
N PRO A 110 -1.34 14.40 20.03
CA PRO A 110 -2.11 13.62 21.00
C PRO A 110 -2.42 12.21 20.47
N ARG A 111 -2.06 11.19 21.26
CA ARG A 111 -2.23 9.78 20.86
C ARG A 111 -3.54 9.24 21.42
N PRO A 112 -4.41 8.62 20.59
CA PRO A 112 -5.53 7.85 21.13
C PRO A 112 -4.98 6.67 21.96
N PRO A 113 -5.76 6.13 22.91
CA PRO A 113 -5.42 4.87 23.55
C PRO A 113 -5.33 3.76 22.48
N LEU A 114 -4.34 2.86 22.60
CA LEU A 114 -4.05 1.82 21.61
C LEU A 114 -5.29 0.97 21.24
N ARG A 115 -6.18 0.73 22.21
CA ARG A 115 -7.44 0.01 21.98
C ARG A 115 -8.36 0.70 20.97
N LEU A 116 -8.42 2.04 20.98
CA LEU A 116 -9.18 2.78 19.97
C LEU A 116 -8.44 2.83 18.65
N MET A 117 -7.11 2.95 18.67
CA MET A 117 -6.29 2.91 17.45
C MET A 117 -6.50 1.62 16.65
N LEU A 118 -6.56 0.46 17.32
CA LEU A 118 -6.79 -0.84 16.68
C LEU A 118 -8.22 -1.04 16.14
N ARG A 119 -9.15 -0.13 16.46
CA ARG A 119 -10.52 -0.11 15.89
C ARG A 119 -10.63 0.80 14.67
N GLN A 120 -9.60 1.61 14.43
CA GLN A 120 -9.57 2.56 13.33
C GLN A 120 -9.04 1.87 12.07
N PRO A 121 -9.81 1.85 10.97
CA PRO A 121 -9.47 1.09 9.77
C PRO A 121 -8.16 1.56 9.13
N GLY A 122 -7.83 2.86 9.22
CA GLY A 122 -6.58 3.39 8.69
C GLY A 122 -5.36 2.92 9.47
N THR A 123 -5.45 2.79 10.80
CA THR A 123 -4.37 2.21 11.62
C THR A 123 -4.18 0.75 11.25
N VAL A 124 -5.28 0.01 11.18
CA VAL A 124 -5.25 -1.43 10.93
C VAL A 124 -4.69 -1.72 9.54
N ALA A 125 -5.00 -0.90 8.53
CA ALA A 125 -4.39 -1.02 7.21
C ALA A 125 -2.86 -0.85 7.26
N VAL A 126 -2.37 0.20 7.94
CA VAL A 126 -0.93 0.45 8.09
C VAL A 126 -0.23 -0.72 8.80
N ILE A 127 -0.77 -1.17 9.94
CA ILE A 127 -0.22 -2.29 10.70
C ILE A 127 -0.25 -3.58 9.87
N ALA A 128 -1.35 -3.86 9.17
CA ALA A 128 -1.50 -5.04 8.33
C ALA A 128 -0.47 -5.05 7.20
N VAL A 129 -0.24 -3.93 6.51
CA VAL A 129 0.80 -3.85 5.45
C VAL A 129 2.20 -4.03 6.03
N LEU A 130 2.53 -3.37 7.15
CA LEU A 130 3.87 -3.48 7.74
C LEU A 130 4.13 -4.90 8.26
N PHE A 131 3.15 -5.50 8.95
CA PHE A 131 3.25 -6.86 9.46
C PHE A 131 3.25 -7.88 8.33
N GLY A 132 2.34 -7.74 7.36
CA GLY A 132 2.26 -8.62 6.20
C GLY A 132 3.51 -8.54 5.33
N GLY A 133 4.03 -7.33 5.07
CA GLY A 133 5.30 -7.15 4.37
C GLY A 133 6.46 -7.81 5.10
N LEU A 134 6.62 -7.56 6.41
CA LEU A 134 7.77 -8.07 7.16
C LEU A 134 7.67 -9.57 7.44
N TRP A 135 6.51 -10.06 7.87
CA TRP A 135 6.30 -11.46 8.24
C TRP A 135 5.95 -12.33 7.04
N ILE A 136 4.94 -11.98 6.24
CA ILE A 136 4.50 -12.89 5.17
C ILE A 136 5.56 -12.96 4.09
N VAL A 137 6.14 -11.84 3.66
CA VAL A 137 7.20 -11.88 2.65
C VAL A 137 8.48 -12.46 3.24
N GLY A 138 8.99 -11.92 4.34
CA GLY A 138 10.28 -12.36 4.89
C GLY A 138 10.27 -13.81 5.39
N PHE A 139 9.25 -14.22 6.14
CA PHE A 139 9.20 -15.55 6.75
C PHE A 139 8.72 -16.63 5.78
N LEU A 140 7.70 -16.37 4.95
CA LEU A 140 7.28 -17.39 3.98
C LEU A 140 8.28 -17.54 2.85
N ASP A 141 8.92 -16.46 2.38
CA ASP A 141 10.03 -16.60 1.43
C ASP A 141 11.11 -17.47 2.07
N TYR A 142 11.56 -17.18 3.29
CA TYR A 142 12.55 -18.00 3.98
C TYR A 142 12.17 -19.49 4.10
N LEU A 143 10.91 -19.80 4.47
CA LEU A 143 10.47 -21.19 4.68
C LEU A 143 10.19 -21.95 3.38
N PHE A 144 9.70 -21.27 2.36
CA PHE A 144 9.19 -21.90 1.14
C PHE A 144 10.03 -21.58 -0.09
N TYR A 145 11.15 -20.88 0.04
CA TYR A 145 12.11 -20.66 -1.05
C TYR A 145 12.56 -22.01 -1.62
N PRO A 146 12.44 -22.27 -2.95
CA PRO A 146 12.08 -21.37 -4.06
C PRO A 146 10.65 -21.57 -4.62
N THR A 147 9.76 -22.20 -3.87
CA THR A 147 8.44 -22.68 -4.32
C THR A 147 7.43 -21.55 -4.57
N ILE A 148 7.54 -20.44 -3.85
CA ILE A 148 6.59 -19.31 -3.95
C ILE A 148 7.22 -18.20 -4.80
N ASP A 149 6.49 -17.72 -5.81
CA ASP A 149 6.85 -16.50 -6.53
C ASP A 149 6.80 -15.30 -5.57
N ASN A 150 7.98 -14.75 -5.27
CA ASN A 150 8.15 -13.61 -4.38
C ASN A 150 7.27 -12.41 -4.75
N ARG A 151 6.96 -12.22 -6.04
CA ARG A 151 6.08 -11.14 -6.50
C ARG A 151 4.66 -11.32 -5.99
N LEU A 152 4.15 -12.54 -6.07
CA LEU A 152 2.81 -12.87 -5.60
C LEU A 152 2.76 -12.82 -4.07
N ALA A 153 3.80 -13.31 -3.39
CA ALA A 153 3.91 -13.24 -1.93
C ALA A 153 3.84 -11.80 -1.41
N VAL A 154 4.57 -10.86 -2.03
CA VAL A 154 4.51 -9.42 -1.67
C VAL A 154 3.12 -8.83 -1.89
N CYS A 155 2.48 -9.13 -3.02
CA CYS A 155 1.14 -8.64 -3.33
C CYS A 155 0.10 -9.14 -2.32
N LEU A 156 0.12 -10.44 -2.00
CA LEU A 156 -0.77 -11.05 -1.01
C LEU A 156 -0.45 -10.57 0.42
N GLY A 157 0.83 -10.47 0.77
CA GLY A 157 1.26 -9.99 2.08
C GLY A 157 0.83 -8.56 2.36
N THR A 158 0.82 -7.69 1.35
CA THR A 158 0.43 -6.29 1.50
C THR A 158 -1.07 -6.08 1.40
N GLY A 159 -1.72 -6.40 0.28
CA GLY A 159 -3.15 -6.14 0.11
C GLY A 159 -4.05 -7.21 0.72
N GLY A 160 -3.59 -8.46 0.77
CA GLY A 160 -4.36 -9.57 1.33
C GLY A 160 -4.53 -9.44 2.84
N THR A 161 -3.48 -9.05 3.56
CA THR A 161 -3.57 -8.79 5.01
C THR A 161 -4.50 -7.63 5.34
N VAL A 162 -4.47 -6.54 4.55
CA VAL A 162 -5.42 -5.43 4.71
C VAL A 162 -6.85 -5.92 4.49
N THR A 163 -7.08 -6.68 3.41
CA THR A 163 -8.39 -7.25 3.09
C THR A 163 -8.92 -8.10 4.25
N VAL A 164 -8.11 -9.02 4.77
CA VAL A 164 -8.47 -9.89 5.90
C VAL A 164 -8.71 -9.06 7.17
N ALA A 165 -7.83 -8.13 7.50
CA ALA A 165 -7.94 -7.32 8.71
C ALA A 165 -9.19 -6.43 8.69
N TRP A 166 -9.52 -5.83 7.54
CA TRP A 166 -10.75 -5.06 7.36
C TRP A 166 -12.00 -5.93 7.40
N ALA A 167 -11.97 -7.12 6.81
CA ALA A 167 -13.07 -8.08 6.92
C ALA A 167 -13.32 -8.45 8.39
N VAL A 168 -12.27 -8.74 9.16
CA VAL A 168 -12.37 -9.03 10.60
C VAL A 168 -12.93 -7.84 11.39
N LEU A 169 -12.47 -6.61 11.12
CA LEU A 169 -13.02 -5.40 11.75
C LEU A 169 -14.50 -5.19 11.43
N ALA A 170 -14.89 -5.40 10.18
CA ALA A 170 -16.28 -5.25 9.73
C ALA A 170 -17.18 -6.31 10.37
N LEU A 171 -16.76 -7.57 10.36
CA LEU A 171 -17.51 -8.70 10.94
C LEU A 171 -17.63 -8.60 12.46
N SER A 172 -16.58 -8.15 13.14
CA SER A 172 -16.61 -7.92 14.60
C SER A 172 -17.41 -6.67 15.01
N ARG A 173 -17.90 -5.88 14.05
CA ARG A 173 -18.56 -4.58 14.26
C ARG A 173 -17.72 -3.61 15.09
N GLN A 174 -16.39 -3.76 15.05
CA GLN A 174 -15.45 -2.89 15.77
C GLN A 174 -14.91 -1.75 14.91
N TRP A 175 -15.34 -1.65 13.65
CA TRP A 175 -14.95 -0.58 12.75
C TRP A 175 -15.40 0.79 13.28
N GLN A 176 -14.45 1.61 13.72
CA GLN A 176 -14.69 2.97 14.20
C GLN A 176 -13.83 3.95 13.39
N ALA A 177 -14.41 4.50 12.33
CA ALA A 177 -13.72 5.49 11.50
C ALA A 177 -13.51 6.80 12.28
N GLU A 178 -12.28 7.28 12.30
CA GLU A 178 -12.00 8.59 12.88
C GLU A 178 -12.26 9.67 11.82
N PRO A 179 -12.93 10.79 12.17
CA PRO A 179 -13.18 11.85 11.20
C PRO A 179 -11.90 12.60 10.76
N GLY A 180 -10.78 12.42 11.46
CA GLY A 180 -9.49 13.05 11.18
C GLY A 180 -8.85 12.65 9.85
N TRP A 181 -7.96 13.52 9.34
CA TRP A 181 -7.28 13.33 8.06
C TRP A 181 -6.34 12.11 8.05
N ILE A 182 -5.73 11.79 9.20
CA ILE A 182 -4.79 10.66 9.34
C ILE A 182 -5.50 9.33 9.05
N ASP A 183 -6.71 9.14 9.57
CA ASP A 183 -7.47 7.91 9.34
C ASP A 183 -8.02 7.80 7.91
N ARG A 184 -8.44 8.92 7.32
CA ARG A 184 -8.83 8.98 5.90
C ARG A 184 -7.68 8.58 4.98
N MET A 185 -6.49 9.12 5.22
CA MET A 185 -5.29 8.77 4.46
C MET A 185 -4.90 7.31 4.66
N GLY A 186 -4.90 6.80 5.90
CA GLY A 186 -4.64 5.39 6.18
C GLY A 186 -5.62 4.45 5.45
N ARG A 187 -6.90 4.82 5.36
CA ARG A 187 -7.88 4.09 4.53
C ARG A 187 -7.56 4.16 3.05
N GLY A 188 -7.20 5.35 2.54
CA GLY A 188 -6.78 5.52 1.15
C GLY A 188 -5.59 4.63 0.79
N LEU A 189 -4.58 4.58 1.66
CA LEU A 189 -3.44 3.68 1.50
C LEU A 189 -3.84 2.20 1.61
N GLY A 190 -4.79 1.86 2.48
CA GLY A 190 -5.34 0.50 2.56
C GLY A 190 -6.03 0.07 1.27
N VAL A 191 -6.88 0.94 0.68
CA VAL A 191 -7.49 0.68 -0.63
C VAL A 191 -6.41 0.53 -1.71
N ALA A 192 -5.41 1.41 -1.71
CA ALA A 192 -4.31 1.34 -2.66
C ALA A 192 -3.52 0.01 -2.54
N ALA A 193 -3.32 -0.51 -1.32
CA ALA A 193 -2.70 -1.82 -1.11
C ALA A 193 -3.56 -2.98 -1.66
N ILE A 194 -4.89 -2.90 -1.53
CA ILE A 194 -5.81 -3.91 -2.12
C ILE A 194 -5.75 -3.84 -3.65
N VAL A 195 -5.80 -2.65 -4.24
CA VAL A 195 -5.66 -2.46 -5.69
C VAL A 195 -4.30 -2.98 -6.18
N TYR A 196 -3.23 -2.68 -5.45
CA TYR A 196 -1.90 -3.20 -5.71
C TYR A 196 -1.87 -4.74 -5.75
N MET A 197 -2.49 -5.41 -4.76
CA MET A 197 -2.64 -6.87 -4.77
C MET A 197 -3.39 -7.36 -6.01
N MET A 198 -4.51 -6.72 -6.36
CA MET A 198 -5.30 -7.09 -7.54
C MET A 198 -4.48 -6.96 -8.83
N LEU A 199 -3.70 -5.89 -8.98
CA LEU A 199 -2.80 -5.70 -10.12
C LEU A 199 -1.72 -6.80 -10.17
N GLY A 200 -1.14 -7.16 -9.03
CA GLY A 200 -0.17 -8.25 -8.95
C GLY A 200 -0.75 -9.62 -9.34
N ILE A 201 -1.94 -9.94 -8.85
CA ILE A 201 -2.66 -11.17 -9.23
C ILE A 201 -2.99 -11.16 -10.71
N LEU A 202 -3.54 -10.04 -11.22
CA LEU A 202 -3.85 -9.88 -12.65
C LEU A 202 -2.59 -10.08 -13.50
N GLN A 203 -1.46 -9.49 -13.09
CA GLN A 203 -0.18 -9.65 -13.76
C GLN A 203 0.28 -11.11 -13.77
N HIS A 204 0.17 -11.82 -12.65
CA HIS A 204 0.62 -13.21 -12.53
C HIS A 204 -0.32 -14.19 -13.28
N VAL A 205 -1.62 -13.91 -13.36
CA VAL A 205 -2.63 -14.82 -13.91
C VAL A 205 -2.87 -14.57 -15.40
N VAL A 206 -2.99 -13.31 -15.83
CA VAL A 206 -3.38 -12.97 -17.21
C VAL A 206 -2.18 -13.01 -18.17
N ILE A 207 -0.99 -12.61 -17.73
CA ILE A 207 0.19 -12.55 -18.60
C ILE A 207 0.67 -13.93 -19.06
N PRO A 208 0.45 -15.03 -18.31
CA PRO A 208 0.61 -16.37 -18.85
C PRO A 208 -0.53 -16.81 -19.78
N MET A 209 -1.80 -16.49 -19.45
CA MET A 209 -2.99 -17.05 -20.13
C MET A 209 -3.37 -16.42 -21.47
N VAL A 210 -2.98 -15.18 -21.75
CA VAL A 210 -3.28 -14.53 -23.05
C VAL A 210 -2.41 -15.12 -24.19
N TRP A 211 -1.80 -16.28 -23.95
CA TRP A 211 -0.71 -16.88 -24.72
C TRP A 211 -0.69 -18.41 -24.57
#